data_AF-K1TGL0-F1
#
_entry.id   AF-K1TGL0-F1
#
_cell.length_a   1.000
_cell.length_b   1.000
_cell.length_c   1.000
_cell.angle_alpha   90.00
_cell.angle_beta   90.00
_cell.angle_gamma   90.00
#
_symmetry.space_group_name_H-M   'P 1'
#
loop_
_entity.id
_entity.type
_entity.pdbx_description
1 polymer ?
#
loop_
_entity_poly.entity_id
_entity_poly.type
_entity_poly.pdbx_seq_one_letter_code
_entity_poly.pdbx_strand_id
1 'polypeptide(L)'
;ARTGQTVLLYNGQPAAACYHAISSGHTEASQNVWGGQLPYLCGVDSAWDKFADGYEVTIQYSAEQVRTALEELGLTPDDSPESWVAASTWDKAGYVRTLELCGQMVSGLDVRKALDLRSTCFAIAWRGGQFVITTRGYGHGVGLSQYGAKAMAEGGAGWEDILGYYFPGTEIAS
;
A
#
# COMPACT_ATOMS: atom_id res chain seq x y z
N ALA A 1 -12.97 17.50 -20.18
CA ALA A 1 -11.87 17.78 -21.11
C ALA A 1 -11.44 16.47 -21.79
N ARG A 2 -11.02 16.47 -23.06
CA ARG A 2 -10.36 15.32 -23.69
C ARG A 2 -8.85 15.53 -23.51
N THR A 3 -8.15 14.60 -22.89
CA THR A 3 -6.68 14.58 -22.91
C THR A 3 -6.25 14.19 -24.33
N GLY A 4 -5.46 15.04 -24.98
CA GLY A 4 -4.82 14.71 -26.26
C GLY A 4 -3.69 13.70 -26.08
N GLN A 5 -2.62 13.80 -26.88
CA GLN A 5 -1.35 13.06 -26.67
C GLN A 5 -0.58 13.64 -25.48
N THR A 6 -1.22 13.70 -24.32
CA THR A 6 -0.66 14.33 -23.13
C THR A 6 0.18 13.33 -22.35
N VAL A 7 1.39 13.73 -21.95
CA VAL A 7 2.33 12.91 -21.18
C VAL A 7 2.77 13.69 -19.94
N LEU A 8 2.88 12.97 -18.81
CA LEU A 8 3.46 13.50 -17.59
C LEU A 8 4.98 13.40 -17.68
N LEU A 9 5.69 14.50 -17.49
CA LEU A 9 7.14 14.57 -17.56
C LEU A 9 7.74 14.96 -16.20
N TYR A 10 8.92 14.44 -15.90
CA TYR A 10 9.79 14.92 -14.82
C TYR A 10 11.16 15.22 -15.40
N ASN A 11 11.65 16.45 -15.23
CA ASN A 11 12.90 16.92 -15.84
C ASN A 11 12.97 16.64 -17.37
N GLY A 12 11.86 16.85 -18.07
CA GLY A 12 11.75 16.65 -19.53
C GLY A 12 11.71 15.18 -19.99
N GLN A 13 11.67 14.20 -19.08
CA GLN A 13 11.56 12.78 -19.40
C GLN A 13 10.20 12.22 -18.96
N PRO A 14 9.64 11.20 -19.65
CA PRO A 14 8.41 10.55 -19.22
C PRO A 14 8.46 10.09 -17.76
N ALA A 15 7.51 10.57 -16.96
CA ALA A 15 7.36 10.19 -15.57
C ALA A 15 6.56 8.89 -15.44
N ALA A 16 6.93 8.06 -14.46
CA ALA A 16 6.14 6.88 -14.10
C ALA A 16 4.82 7.32 -13.43
N ALA A 17 3.70 7.17 -14.15
CA ALA A 17 2.37 7.50 -13.64
C ALA A 17 1.71 6.29 -12.92
N CYS A 18 2.30 5.87 -11.81
CA CYS A 18 1.78 4.77 -11.00
C CYS A 18 0.47 5.15 -10.30
N TYR A 19 -0.45 4.19 -10.15
CA TYR A 19 -1.74 4.41 -9.50
C TYR A 19 -2.25 3.16 -8.77
N HIS A 20 -3.08 3.38 -7.76
CA HIS A 20 -3.68 2.33 -6.94
C HIS A 20 -5.11 2.70 -6.53
N ALA A 21 -5.88 1.75 -5.97
CA ALA A 21 -7.30 1.96 -5.72
C ALA A 21 -7.55 2.92 -4.54
N ILE A 22 -6.99 2.60 -3.37
CA ILE A 22 -7.22 3.34 -2.12
C ILE A 22 -5.89 3.41 -1.33
N SER A 23 -5.47 4.58 -0.86
CA SER A 23 -4.28 4.72 -0.01
C SER A 23 -4.59 4.37 1.45
N SER A 24 -3.57 4.31 2.32
CA SER A 24 -3.80 4.20 3.78
C SER A 24 -4.28 5.52 4.41
N GLY A 25 -4.52 6.56 3.60
CA GLY A 25 -4.66 7.95 4.00
C GLY A 25 -3.42 8.79 3.67
N HIS A 26 -2.36 8.15 3.21
CA HIS A 26 -1.15 8.75 2.67
C HIS A 26 -0.61 7.79 1.59
N THR A 27 -0.10 8.31 0.49
CA THR A 27 0.49 7.50 -0.58
C THR A 27 1.93 7.11 -0.22
N GLU A 28 2.44 6.04 -0.81
CA GLU A 28 3.74 5.48 -0.50
C GLU A 28 4.85 6.05 -1.38
N ALA A 29 6.05 6.17 -0.84
CA ALA A 29 7.23 6.52 -1.58
C ALA A 29 7.76 5.35 -2.42
N SER A 30 8.18 5.58 -3.66
CA SER A 30 8.56 4.50 -4.59
C SER A 30 9.70 3.62 -4.06
N GLN A 31 10.68 4.19 -3.35
CA GLN A 31 11.79 3.43 -2.77
C GLN A 31 11.33 2.46 -1.69
N ASN A 32 10.14 2.68 -1.11
CA ASN A 32 9.62 1.82 -0.07
C ASN A 32 8.95 0.55 -0.63
N VAL A 33 8.58 0.58 -1.91
CA VAL A 33 7.93 -0.54 -2.61
C VAL A 33 8.86 -1.20 -3.62
N TRP A 34 9.68 -0.43 -4.33
CA TRP A 34 10.50 -0.91 -5.44
C TRP A 34 12.00 -0.64 -5.28
N GLY A 35 12.44 -0.09 -4.15
CA GLY A 35 13.85 0.21 -3.86
C GLY A 35 14.43 1.43 -4.59
N GLY A 36 13.93 1.75 -5.80
CA GLY A 36 14.31 2.95 -6.56
C GLY A 36 13.55 4.20 -6.12
N GLN A 37 14.28 5.26 -5.75
CA GLN A 37 13.69 6.56 -5.42
C GLN A 37 13.38 7.35 -6.69
N LEU A 38 12.11 7.69 -6.87
CA LEU A 38 11.64 8.64 -7.88
C LEU A 38 11.13 9.89 -7.12
N PRO A 39 11.74 11.07 -7.31
CA PRO A 39 11.41 12.26 -6.51
C PRO A 39 9.94 12.68 -6.56
N TYR A 40 9.28 12.44 -7.70
CA TYR A 40 7.85 12.72 -7.92
C TYR A 40 6.92 11.62 -7.41
N LEU A 41 7.46 10.53 -6.86
CA LEU A 41 6.72 9.46 -6.17
C LEU A 41 7.22 9.39 -4.72
N CYS A 42 7.14 10.52 -4.00
CA CYS A 42 7.66 10.67 -2.64
C CYS A 42 6.65 10.30 -1.54
N GLY A 43 5.42 9.96 -1.91
CA GLY A 43 4.30 9.90 -0.98
C GLY A 43 3.74 11.29 -0.66
N VAL A 44 2.43 11.42 -0.70
CA VAL A 44 1.67 12.64 -0.36
C VAL A 44 0.48 12.27 0.51
N ASP A 45 -0.05 13.24 1.25
CA ASP A 45 -1.31 13.05 1.98
C ASP A 45 -2.42 12.62 1.02
N SER A 46 -3.36 11.81 1.50
CA SER A 46 -4.59 11.52 0.77
C SER A 46 -5.68 11.15 1.76
N ALA A 47 -5.95 12.07 2.69
CA ALA A 47 -6.90 11.83 3.78
C ALA A 47 -8.31 11.45 3.30
N TRP A 48 -8.68 11.79 2.06
CA TRP A 48 -9.94 11.40 1.44
C TRP A 48 -10.14 9.89 1.39
N ASP A 49 -9.07 9.10 1.20
CA ASP A 49 -9.15 7.64 1.12
C ASP A 49 -9.78 6.98 2.34
N LYS A 50 -9.71 7.63 3.50
CA LYS A 50 -10.28 7.13 4.76
C LYS A 50 -11.81 7.02 4.71
N PHE A 51 -12.45 7.71 3.75
CA PHE A 51 -13.90 7.67 3.53
C PHE A 51 -14.32 6.69 2.44
N ALA A 52 -13.36 5.96 1.84
CA ALA A 52 -13.67 4.99 0.82
C ALA A 52 -14.38 3.76 1.39
N ASP A 53 -15.38 3.27 0.66
CA ASP A 53 -15.96 1.96 0.93
C ASP A 53 -14.86 0.89 0.80
N GLY A 54 -14.69 0.08 1.85
CA GLY A 54 -13.62 -0.90 1.91
C GLY A 54 -12.22 -0.32 2.14
N TYR A 55 -12.12 0.93 2.64
CA TYR A 55 -10.87 1.50 3.15
C TYR A 55 -10.22 0.59 4.18
N GLU A 56 -10.99 0.11 5.16
CA GLU A 56 -10.51 -0.82 6.18
C GLU A 56 -11.26 -2.15 6.04
N VAL A 57 -10.51 -3.25 5.92
CA VAL A 57 -11.07 -4.60 5.82
C VAL A 57 -10.37 -5.52 6.80
N THR A 58 -11.18 -6.23 7.59
CA THR A 58 -10.71 -7.26 8.50
C THR A 58 -11.07 -8.64 7.96
N ILE A 59 -10.08 -9.52 7.93
CA ILE A 59 -10.23 -10.94 7.54
C ILE A 59 -9.69 -11.82 8.66
N GLN A 60 -10.23 -13.03 8.76
CA GLN A 60 -9.81 -14.03 9.73
C GLN A 60 -9.23 -15.22 9.00
N TYR A 61 -8.02 -15.63 9.39
CA TYR A 61 -7.38 -16.84 8.92
C TYR A 61 -7.29 -17.86 10.04
N SER A 62 -7.48 -19.14 9.71
CA SER A 62 -7.12 -20.23 10.60
C SER A 62 -5.59 -20.32 10.75
N ALA A 63 -5.14 -21.01 11.80
CA ALA A 63 -3.73 -21.35 11.95
C ALA A 63 -3.17 -22.10 10.74
N GLU A 64 -3.96 -23.01 10.15
CA GLU A 64 -3.54 -23.79 8.98
C GLU A 64 -3.31 -22.91 7.74
N GLN A 65 -4.19 -21.95 7.48
CA GLN A 65 -4.04 -21.04 6.35
C GLN A 65 -2.79 -20.17 6.51
N VAL A 66 -2.53 -19.66 7.72
CA VAL A 66 -1.31 -18.89 7.98
C VAL A 66 -0.08 -19.80 7.92
N ARG A 67 -0.14 -21.04 8.44
CA ARG A 67 0.95 -22.02 8.33
C ARG A 67 1.38 -22.22 6.88
N THR A 68 0.44 -22.49 5.97
CA THR A 68 0.75 -22.64 4.54
C THR A 68 1.45 -21.40 3.97
N ALA A 69 0.95 -20.21 4.27
CA ALA A 69 1.57 -18.97 3.82
C ALA A 69 3.00 -18.78 4.38
N LEU A 70 3.23 -19.15 5.64
CA LEU A 70 4.56 -19.09 6.26
C LEU A 70 5.53 -20.10 5.62
N GLU A 71 5.06 -21.31 5.32
CA GLU A 71 5.85 -22.35 4.66
C GLU A 71 6.22 -21.95 3.21
N GLU A 72 5.32 -21.31 2.47
CA GLU A 72 5.62 -20.73 1.15
C GLU A 72 6.68 -19.62 1.19
N LEU A 73 6.80 -18.93 2.33
CA LEU A 73 7.85 -17.96 2.61
C LEU A 73 9.16 -18.62 3.06
N GLY A 74 9.20 -19.96 3.15
CA GLY A 74 10.37 -20.73 3.59
C GLY A 74 10.57 -20.74 5.11
N LEU A 75 9.54 -20.40 5.88
CA LEU A 75 9.56 -20.44 7.35
C LEU A 75 9.10 -21.79 7.88
N THR A 76 9.40 -22.06 9.16
CA THR A 76 9.04 -23.31 9.83
C THR A 76 8.25 -23.00 11.11
N PRO A 77 6.91 -22.79 11.01
CA PRO A 77 6.06 -22.56 12.17
C PRO A 77 5.97 -23.79 13.09
N ASP A 78 6.07 -23.58 14.41
CA ASP A 78 5.88 -24.61 15.43
C ASP A 78 4.38 -24.93 15.68
N ASP A 79 4.03 -25.65 16.73
CA ASP A 79 2.64 -25.98 17.08
C ASP A 79 1.93 -24.90 17.92
N SER A 80 2.52 -23.72 18.08
CA SER A 80 2.01 -22.61 18.91
C SER A 80 1.74 -21.35 18.05
N PRO A 81 0.62 -21.28 17.31
CA PRO A 81 0.31 -20.18 16.40
C PRO A 81 0.37 -18.78 17.02
N GLU A 82 0.05 -18.65 18.30
CA GLU A 82 0.15 -17.40 19.06
C GLU A 82 1.58 -16.83 19.11
N SER A 83 2.60 -17.64 18.85
CA SER A 83 4.02 -17.26 18.88
C SER A 83 4.56 -16.82 17.52
N TRP A 84 3.86 -17.15 16.42
CA TRP A 84 4.41 -16.99 15.07
C TRP A 84 4.57 -15.53 14.65
N VAL A 85 3.83 -14.61 15.25
CA VAL A 85 3.82 -13.19 14.89
C VAL A 85 4.36 -12.38 16.05
N ALA A 86 5.39 -11.58 15.79
CA ALA A 86 6.00 -10.71 16.80
C ALA A 86 6.02 -9.25 16.32
N ALA A 87 7.19 -8.60 16.33
CA ALA A 87 7.31 -7.18 16.05
C ALA A 87 7.10 -6.84 14.57
N SER A 88 6.52 -5.68 14.31
CA SER A 88 6.49 -5.07 12.97
C SER A 88 7.27 -3.76 12.97
N THR A 89 7.74 -3.36 11.79
CA THR A 89 8.26 -2.02 11.52
C THR A 89 7.44 -1.37 10.43
N TRP A 90 7.30 -0.05 10.50
CA TRP A 90 6.50 0.74 9.56
C TRP A 90 7.31 1.90 9.00
N ASP A 91 6.99 2.32 7.79
CA ASP A 91 7.43 3.63 7.30
C ASP A 91 6.55 4.76 7.83
N LYS A 92 6.89 5.97 7.38
CA LYS A 92 6.19 7.19 7.76
C LYS A 92 4.74 7.23 7.29
N ALA A 93 4.38 6.49 6.25
CA ALA A 93 3.03 6.42 5.70
C ALA A 93 2.19 5.29 6.35
N GLY A 94 2.78 4.52 7.27
CA GLY A 94 2.12 3.48 8.04
C GLY A 94 2.05 2.13 7.34
N TYR A 95 2.80 1.93 6.25
CA TYR A 95 2.91 0.63 5.59
C TYR A 95 3.97 -0.22 6.29
N VAL A 96 3.68 -1.51 6.47
CA VAL A 96 4.58 -2.48 7.09
C VAL A 96 5.78 -2.68 6.18
N ARG A 97 6.97 -2.39 6.71
CA ARG A 97 8.25 -2.63 6.05
C ARG A 97 8.70 -4.05 6.27
N THR A 98 8.69 -4.46 7.53
CA THR A 98 9.00 -5.82 7.92
C THR A 98 8.08 -6.28 9.04
N LEU A 99 7.81 -7.58 9.05
CA LEU A 99 7.11 -8.28 10.12
C LEU A 99 7.98 -9.46 10.55
N GLU A 100 8.18 -9.61 11.85
CA GLU A 100 8.82 -10.77 12.42
C GLU A 100 7.83 -11.94 12.44
N LEU A 101 8.18 -12.98 11.69
CA LEU A 101 7.43 -14.21 11.54
C LEU A 101 8.32 -15.40 11.88
N CYS A 102 7.93 -16.20 12.87
CA CYS A 102 8.69 -17.37 13.35
C CYS A 102 10.17 -17.04 13.65
N GLY A 103 10.42 -15.86 14.24
CA GLY A 103 11.77 -15.38 14.56
C GLY A 103 12.59 -14.86 13.37
N GLN A 104 11.99 -14.73 12.18
CA GLN A 104 12.64 -14.18 10.98
C GLN A 104 11.95 -12.91 10.52
N MET A 105 12.74 -11.90 10.09
CA MET A 105 12.19 -10.68 9.52
C MET A 105 11.79 -10.92 8.06
N VAL A 106 10.50 -10.79 7.77
CA VAL A 106 9.94 -10.91 6.42
C VAL A 106 9.47 -9.54 5.94
N SER A 107 9.61 -9.25 4.65
CA SER A 107 9.12 -7.98 4.10
C SER A 107 7.59 -7.90 4.12
N GLY A 108 7.03 -6.71 4.36
CA GLY A 108 5.58 -6.53 4.31
C GLY A 108 4.98 -6.88 2.94
N LEU A 109 5.75 -6.73 1.85
CA LEU A 109 5.35 -7.12 0.50
C LEU A 109 5.19 -8.64 0.37
N ASP A 110 6.12 -9.41 0.92
CA ASP A 110 6.04 -10.87 0.89
C ASP A 110 4.87 -11.38 1.73
N VAL A 111 4.67 -10.80 2.92
CA VAL A 111 3.50 -11.12 3.77
C VAL A 111 2.19 -10.79 3.05
N ARG A 112 2.10 -9.61 2.45
CA ARG A 112 0.94 -9.22 1.66
C ARG A 112 0.66 -10.23 0.54
N LYS A 113 1.69 -10.67 -0.18
CA LYS A 113 1.54 -11.62 -1.28
C LYS A 113 1.11 -13.01 -0.78
N ALA A 114 1.77 -13.52 0.26
CA ALA A 114 1.50 -14.85 0.80
C ALA A 114 0.10 -14.98 1.42
N LEU A 115 -0.40 -13.89 2.02
CA LEU A 115 -1.72 -13.86 2.66
C LEU A 115 -2.79 -13.17 1.79
N ASP A 116 -2.49 -12.86 0.52
CA ASP A 116 -3.41 -12.16 -0.41
C ASP A 116 -4.05 -10.88 0.19
N LEU A 117 -3.24 -10.09 0.90
CA LEU A 117 -3.71 -8.87 1.55
C LEU A 117 -3.87 -7.72 0.54
N ARG A 118 -4.86 -6.86 0.81
CA ARG A 118 -5.18 -5.70 -0.04
C ARG A 118 -4.03 -4.69 -0.13
N SER A 119 -3.25 -4.53 0.93
CA SER A 119 -2.13 -3.59 1.01
C SER A 119 -1.06 -4.09 1.98
N THR A 120 0.07 -3.38 2.06
CA THR A 120 1.07 -3.57 3.11
C THR A 120 0.78 -2.75 4.37
N CYS A 121 -0.30 -1.95 4.39
CA CYS A 121 -0.74 -1.27 5.61
C CYS A 121 -1.71 -2.20 6.35
N PHE A 122 -1.16 -3.06 7.21
CA PHE A 122 -1.94 -4.03 7.95
C PHE A 122 -1.49 -4.19 9.41
N ALA A 123 -2.39 -4.70 10.23
CA ALA A 123 -2.11 -5.25 11.55
C ALA A 123 -2.57 -6.70 11.60
N ILE A 124 -1.81 -7.56 12.25
CA ILE A 124 -2.10 -8.98 12.44
C ILE A 124 -2.03 -9.32 13.92
N ALA A 125 -3.01 -10.08 14.42
CA ALA A 125 -3.04 -10.53 15.81
C ALA A 125 -3.68 -11.91 15.93
N TRP A 126 -3.16 -12.75 16.82
CA TRP A 126 -3.81 -14.00 17.22
C TRP A 126 -4.91 -13.71 18.25
N ARG A 127 -6.17 -14.05 17.92
CA ARG A 127 -7.33 -13.88 18.81
C ARG A 127 -8.31 -15.03 18.63
N GLY A 128 -8.69 -15.66 19.74
CA GLY A 128 -9.76 -16.68 19.73
C GLY A 128 -9.47 -17.89 18.84
N GLY A 129 -8.21 -18.30 18.69
CA GLY A 129 -7.83 -19.44 17.85
C GLY A 129 -7.61 -19.11 16.36
N GLN A 130 -7.61 -17.83 16.00
CA GLN A 130 -7.47 -17.38 14.61
C GLN A 130 -6.54 -16.16 14.51
N PHE A 131 -5.97 -15.95 13.33
CA PHE A 131 -5.29 -14.70 12.98
C PHE A 131 -6.31 -13.70 12.45
N VAL A 132 -6.46 -12.60 13.16
CA VAL A 132 -7.28 -11.45 12.75
C VAL A 132 -6.35 -10.45 12.08
N ILE A 133 -6.58 -10.21 10.78
CA ILE A 133 -5.76 -9.29 9.98
C ILE A 133 -6.65 -8.14 9.52
N THR A 134 -6.28 -6.92 9.90
CA THR A 134 -6.94 -5.69 9.46
C THR A 134 -6.02 -4.96 8.48
N THR A 135 -6.49 -4.74 7.26
CA THR A 135 -5.80 -4.01 6.19
C THR A 135 -6.44 -2.64 5.99
N ARG A 136 -5.63 -1.63 5.65
CA ARG A 136 -6.07 -0.29 5.25
C ARG A 136 -5.59 0.04 3.85
N GLY A 137 -6.45 0.63 3.05
CA GLY A 137 -6.20 0.89 1.64
C GLY A 137 -6.19 -0.38 0.78
N TYR A 138 -6.03 -0.18 -0.52
CA TYR A 138 -6.00 -1.23 -1.53
C TYR A 138 -5.05 -0.85 -2.67
N GLY A 139 -4.00 -1.64 -2.83
CA GLY A 139 -3.00 -1.52 -3.87
C GLY A 139 -1.62 -1.24 -3.30
N HIS A 140 -0.67 -0.87 -4.15
CA HIS A 140 0.73 -0.68 -3.75
C HIS A 140 0.99 0.67 -3.06
N GLY A 141 0.01 1.58 -3.01
CA GLY A 141 0.11 2.86 -2.30
C GLY A 141 0.89 3.96 -3.03
N VAL A 142 1.78 3.63 -3.96
CA VAL A 142 2.60 4.62 -4.70
C VAL A 142 1.79 5.41 -5.74
N GLY A 143 2.08 6.71 -5.87
CA GLY A 143 1.52 7.58 -6.90
C GLY A 143 0.06 7.96 -6.63
N LEU A 144 -0.77 7.94 -7.67
CA LEU A 144 -2.15 8.42 -7.60
C LEU A 144 -3.08 7.43 -6.90
N SER A 145 -3.80 7.88 -5.87
CA SER A 145 -4.97 7.17 -5.35
C SER A 145 -6.18 7.43 -6.26
N GLN A 146 -6.81 6.38 -6.77
CA GLN A 146 -8.03 6.50 -7.59
C GLN A 146 -9.20 7.08 -6.80
N TYR A 147 -9.41 6.63 -5.56
CA TYR A 147 -10.46 7.20 -4.71
C TYR A 147 -10.14 8.65 -4.33
N GLY A 148 -8.88 8.93 -3.96
CA GLY A 148 -8.47 10.29 -3.62
C GLY A 148 -8.62 11.25 -4.81
N ALA A 149 -8.24 10.82 -6.03
CA ALA A 149 -8.46 11.58 -7.25
C ALA A 149 -9.96 11.83 -7.54
N LYS A 150 -10.82 10.82 -7.33
CA LYS A 150 -12.27 10.97 -7.41
C LYS A 150 -12.78 12.03 -6.42
N ALA A 151 -12.37 11.95 -5.15
CA ALA A 151 -12.79 12.89 -4.12
C ALA A 151 -12.31 14.33 -4.41
N MET A 152 -11.08 14.50 -4.92
CA MET A 152 -10.58 15.79 -5.38
C MET A 152 -11.43 16.34 -6.53
N ALA A 153 -11.80 15.50 -7.50
CA ALA A 153 -12.66 15.90 -8.62
C ALA A 153 -14.08 16.28 -8.16
N GLU A 154 -14.66 15.54 -7.20
CA GLU A 154 -15.95 15.88 -6.57
C GLU A 154 -15.87 17.20 -5.80
N GLY A 155 -14.69 17.54 -5.27
CA GLY A 155 -14.39 18.84 -4.68
C GLY A 155 -14.12 19.97 -5.70
N GLY A 156 -14.18 19.68 -7.00
CA GLY A 156 -14.02 20.66 -8.09
C GLY A 156 -12.60 20.79 -8.66
N ALA A 157 -11.64 19.96 -8.25
CA ALA A 157 -10.29 19.97 -8.81
C ALA A 157 -10.28 19.53 -10.27
N GLY A 158 -9.45 20.20 -11.10
CA GLY A 158 -9.16 19.76 -12.46
C GLY A 158 -8.28 18.52 -12.48
N TRP A 159 -8.20 17.83 -13.63
CA TRP A 159 -7.33 16.65 -13.76
C TRP A 159 -5.84 17.04 -13.67
N GLU A 160 -5.49 18.25 -14.12
CA GLU A 160 -4.16 18.84 -14.00
C GLU A 160 -3.77 19.03 -12.53
N ASP A 161 -4.69 19.56 -11.70
CA ASP A 161 -4.49 19.74 -10.26
C ASP A 161 -4.28 18.40 -9.55
N ILE A 162 -5.08 17.40 -9.92
CA ILE A 162 -4.99 16.04 -9.38
C ILE A 162 -3.63 15.41 -9.71
N LEU A 163 -3.19 15.49 -10.98
CA LEU A 163 -1.88 14.97 -11.36
C LEU A 163 -0.74 15.73 -10.67
N GLY A 164 -0.80 17.06 -10.64
CA GLY A 164 0.20 17.89 -9.94
C GLY A 164 0.29 17.60 -8.44
N TYR A 165 -0.83 17.21 -7.82
CA TYR A 165 -0.87 16.82 -6.41
C TYR A 165 -0.20 15.47 -6.15
N TYR A 166 -0.57 14.43 -6.90
CA TYR A 166 -0.03 13.07 -6.69
C TYR A 166 1.38 12.86 -7.25
N PHE A 167 1.79 13.70 -8.20
CA PHE A 167 3.09 13.64 -8.85
C PHE A 167 3.81 14.99 -8.75
N PRO A 168 4.20 15.43 -7.53
CA PRO A 168 4.77 16.76 -7.32
C PRO A 168 6.04 16.98 -8.14
N GLY A 169 6.16 18.18 -8.72
CA GLY A 169 7.29 18.56 -9.55
C GLY A 169 7.27 17.97 -10.97
N THR A 170 6.19 17.32 -11.38
CA THR A 170 5.99 16.92 -12.78
C THR A 170 5.33 18.01 -13.60
N GLU A 171 5.50 17.93 -14.91
CA GLU A 171 4.93 18.83 -15.91
C GLU A 171 4.03 18.05 -16.86
N ILE A 172 2.98 18.70 -17.34
CA ILE A 172 2.05 18.14 -18.32
C ILE A 172 2.44 18.67 -19.70
N ALA A 173 2.88 17.79 -20.60
CA ALA A 173 3.24 18.12 -21.97
C ALA A 173 2.22 17.54 -22.97
N SER A 174 2.02 18.22 -24.10
CA SER A 174 1.09 17.84 -25.18
C SER A 174 1.79 17.64 -26.51
#